data_AF-A0A7W1DG95-F1
#
_entry.id   AF-A0A7W1DG95-F1
#
_cell.length_a   1.000
_cell.length_b   1.000
_cell.length_c   1.000
_cell.angle_alpha   90.00
_cell.angle_beta   90.00
_cell.angle_gamma   90.00
#
_symmetry.space_group_name_H-M   'P 1'
#
loop_
_entity.id
_entity.type
_entity.pdbx_description
1 polymer ?
#
loop_
_entity_poly.entity_id
_entity_poly.type
_entity_poly.pdbx_seq_one_letter_code
_entity_poly.pdbx_strand_id
1 'polypeptide(L)'
;MFYWSWWIAWCPYVGPFIARISRGRSIRQFVMGTVIGPSVVTFIWIAVFGGSALNVAQTQGAGIAERVTADPASGMFVFLNQFPLALPMSILTLAVLWIFFVAGADAGTVVLGSMSTGGPQEPKRWIKLSWGLAMAAISGILLVARGLGALQSASVLFGVPFAFIMVAMCVAFYMHLRSEARGARQDREDAPLAPRTGSTPSAGEAPPVTGQAFTAEEPAPGYNRQPGIEKPGREGR
;
A
#
# COMPACT_ATOMS: atom_id res chain seq x y z
N MET A 1 1.39 7.75 -21.36
CA MET A 1 0.05 7.20 -21.02
C MET A 1 0.11 5.88 -20.28
N PHE A 2 0.87 4.88 -20.80
CA PHE A 2 0.99 3.56 -20.16
C PHE A 2 1.36 3.61 -18.67
N TYR A 3 2.48 4.26 -18.31
CA TYR A 3 2.91 4.30 -16.90
C TYR A 3 1.86 4.89 -15.94
N TRP A 4 1.24 6.00 -16.31
CA TRP A 4 0.15 6.59 -15.51
C TRP A 4 -1.04 5.63 -15.34
N SER A 5 -1.44 4.97 -16.43
CA SER A 5 -2.56 4.02 -16.41
C SER A 5 -2.24 2.78 -15.59
N TRP A 6 -1.01 2.29 -15.68
CA TRP A 6 -0.50 1.18 -14.88
C TRP A 6 -0.56 1.53 -13.39
N TRP A 7 0.02 2.65 -12.97
CA TRP A 7 0.02 3.05 -11.55
C TRP A 7 -1.41 3.18 -11.00
N ILE A 8 -2.31 3.79 -11.77
CA ILE A 8 -3.73 3.93 -11.42
C ILE A 8 -4.41 2.57 -11.26
N ALA A 9 -4.17 1.62 -12.17
CA ALA A 9 -4.72 0.28 -12.09
C ALA A 9 -4.24 -0.52 -10.85
N TRP A 10 -3.11 -0.12 -10.25
CA TRP A 10 -2.54 -0.76 -9.05
C TRP A 10 -2.99 -0.11 -7.74
N CYS A 11 -3.56 1.09 -7.77
CA CYS A 11 -4.08 1.76 -6.58
C CYS A 11 -5.03 0.91 -5.71
N PRO A 12 -6.01 0.15 -6.24
CA PRO A 12 -6.93 -0.64 -5.41
C PRO A 12 -6.23 -1.80 -4.71
N TYR A 13 -5.11 -2.26 -5.27
CA TYR A 13 -4.29 -3.32 -4.71
C TYR A 13 -3.38 -2.82 -3.59
N VAL A 14 -2.69 -1.69 -3.80
CA VAL A 14 -1.69 -1.15 -2.87
C VAL A 14 -2.32 -0.35 -1.73
N GLY A 15 -3.43 0.35 -1.98
CA GLY A 15 -4.05 1.27 -1.04
C GLY A 15 -4.38 0.64 0.33
N PRO A 16 -5.12 -0.48 0.39
CA PRO A 16 -5.45 -1.15 1.64
C PRO A 16 -4.21 -1.61 2.41
N PHE A 17 -3.18 -2.13 1.73
CA PHE A 17 -1.94 -2.57 2.39
C PHE A 17 -1.24 -1.40 3.09
N ILE A 18 -1.06 -0.29 2.37
CA ILE A 18 -0.42 0.92 2.90
C ILE A 18 -1.24 1.53 4.05
N ALA A 19 -2.56 1.52 3.96
CA ALA A 19 -3.45 1.99 5.03
C ALA A 19 -3.28 1.19 6.33
N ARG A 20 -3.10 -0.13 6.24
CA ARG A 20 -2.96 -1.02 7.41
C ARG A 20 -1.66 -0.79 8.17
N ILE A 21 -0.54 -0.73 7.47
CA ILE A 21 0.79 -0.54 8.08
C ILE A 21 0.97 0.89 8.64
N SER A 22 0.02 1.79 8.34
CA SER A 22 0.06 3.21 8.73
C SER A 22 -0.91 3.57 9.85
N ARG A 23 -1.54 2.57 10.49
CA ARG A 23 -2.45 2.79 11.62
C ARG A 23 -1.74 3.54 12.76
N GLY A 24 -2.34 4.64 13.22
CA GLY A 24 -1.80 5.45 14.33
C GLY A 24 -0.78 6.52 13.93
N ARG A 25 -0.46 6.69 12.64
CA ARG A 25 0.41 7.78 12.17
C ARG A 25 -0.40 9.00 11.74
N SER A 26 0.17 10.20 11.89
CA SER A 26 -0.44 11.42 11.34
C SER A 26 -0.46 11.39 9.81
N ILE A 27 -1.42 12.08 9.18
CA ILE A 27 -1.53 12.18 7.71
C ILE A 27 -0.22 12.67 7.09
N ARG A 28 0.45 13.65 7.72
CA ARG A 28 1.71 14.20 7.23
C ARG A 28 2.85 13.17 7.25
N GLN A 29 3.01 12.44 8.35
CA GLN A 29 4.02 11.38 8.47
C GLN A 29 3.73 10.24 7.48
N PHE A 30 2.46 9.90 7.30
CA PHE A 30 2.01 8.92 6.33
C PHE A 30 2.42 9.31 4.90
N VAL A 31 2.03 10.51 4.45
CA VAL A 31 2.35 10.97 3.09
C VAL A 31 3.86 11.07 2.86
N MET A 32 4.62 11.64 3.81
CA MET A 32 6.08 11.70 3.68
C MET A 32 6.72 10.31 3.63
N GLY A 33 6.30 9.38 4.49
CA GLY A 33 6.84 8.02 4.50
C GLY A 33 6.55 7.26 3.21
N THR A 34 5.33 7.36 2.68
CA THR A 34 4.90 6.68 1.46
C THR A 34 5.51 7.28 0.20
N VAL A 35 5.83 8.57 0.18
CA VAL A 35 6.47 9.22 -0.97
C VAL A 35 7.98 9.05 -0.92
N ILE A 36 8.63 9.41 0.20
CA ILE A 36 10.08 9.47 0.30
C ILE A 36 10.71 8.08 0.26
N GLY A 37 10.16 7.12 1.00
CA GLY A 37 10.73 5.77 1.09
C GLY A 37 10.90 5.10 -0.27
N PRO A 38 9.81 4.89 -1.04
CA PRO A 38 9.88 4.32 -2.38
C PRO A 38 10.69 5.17 -3.36
N SER A 39 10.58 6.51 -3.28
CA SER A 39 11.33 7.40 -4.19
C SER A 39 12.83 7.25 -4.06
N VAL A 40 13.36 7.13 -2.83
CA VAL A 40 14.80 6.94 -2.61
C VAL A 40 15.26 5.60 -3.17
N VAL A 41 14.50 4.52 -2.93
CA VAL A 41 14.83 3.19 -3.46
C VAL A 41 14.81 3.19 -4.99
N THR A 42 13.77 3.76 -5.60
CA THR A 42 13.67 3.89 -7.06
C THR A 42 14.78 4.76 -7.63
N PHE A 43 15.14 5.85 -6.95
CA PHE A 43 16.24 6.72 -7.35
C PHE A 43 17.57 5.97 -7.35
N ILE A 44 17.89 5.24 -6.27
CA ILE A 44 19.11 4.43 -6.19
C ILE A 44 19.12 3.37 -7.29
N TRP A 45 17.99 2.68 -7.50
CA TRP A 45 17.89 1.66 -8.55
C TRP A 45 18.12 2.23 -9.95
N ILE A 46 17.45 3.33 -10.30
CA ILE A 46 17.62 3.97 -11.61
C ILE A 46 19.04 4.55 -11.76
N ALA A 47 19.61 5.15 -10.70
CA ALA A 47 20.96 5.70 -10.74
C ALA A 47 22.01 4.60 -10.99
N VAL A 48 21.89 3.46 -10.32
CA VAL A 48 22.81 2.33 -10.50
C VAL A 48 22.60 1.68 -11.87
N PHE A 49 21.41 1.13 -12.14
CA PHE A 49 21.19 0.37 -13.37
C PHE A 49 21.10 1.24 -14.61
N GLY A 50 20.40 2.37 -14.53
CA GLY A 50 20.28 3.32 -15.65
C GLY A 50 21.59 4.04 -15.93
N GLY A 51 22.33 4.46 -14.89
CA GLY A 51 23.65 5.05 -15.04
C GLY A 51 24.66 4.08 -15.66
N SER A 52 24.71 2.83 -15.18
CA SER A 52 25.56 1.79 -15.77
C SER A 52 25.16 1.45 -17.20
N ALA A 53 23.86 1.33 -17.51
CA ALA A 53 23.39 1.07 -18.87
C ALA A 53 23.78 2.20 -19.84
N LEU A 54 23.70 3.45 -19.39
CA LEU A 54 24.12 4.61 -20.17
C LEU A 54 25.63 4.61 -20.41
N ASN A 55 26.44 4.32 -19.39
CA ASN A 55 27.89 4.22 -19.52
C ASN A 55 28.30 3.12 -20.53
N VAL A 56 27.64 1.97 -20.46
CA VAL A 56 27.85 0.85 -21.38
C VAL A 56 27.46 1.24 -22.82
N ALA A 57 26.33 1.93 -23.01
CA ALA A 57 25.90 2.39 -24.32
C ALA A 57 26.86 3.41 -24.96
N GLN A 58 27.53 4.23 -24.14
CA GLN A 58 28.52 5.21 -24.62
C GLN A 58 29.88 4.57 -24.91
N THR A 59 30.31 3.57 -24.12
CA THR A 59 31.65 2.98 -24.22
C THR A 59 31.75 1.81 -25.17
N GLN A 60 30.70 0.99 -25.31
CA GLN A 60 30.68 -0.22 -26.14
C GLN A 60 29.85 -0.08 -27.43
N GLY A 61 29.34 1.12 -27.71
CA GLY A 61 28.61 1.47 -28.93
C GLY A 61 27.09 1.24 -28.87
N ALA A 62 26.38 1.79 -29.86
CA ALA A 62 24.91 1.89 -29.90
C ALA A 62 24.16 0.55 -30.03
N GLY A 63 24.85 -0.56 -30.29
CA GLY A 63 24.21 -1.86 -30.57
C GLY A 63 23.37 -2.40 -29.41
N ILE A 64 23.66 -2.03 -28.17
CA ILE A 64 22.85 -2.45 -27.01
C ILE A 64 21.52 -1.71 -26.99
N ALA A 65 21.52 -0.40 -27.27
CA ALA A 65 20.29 0.40 -27.31
C ALA A 65 19.33 -0.10 -28.40
N GLU A 66 19.86 -0.47 -29.56
CA GLU A 66 19.09 -1.04 -30.66
C GLU A 66 18.47 -2.41 -30.28
N ARG A 67 19.27 -3.31 -29.71
CA ARG A 67 18.81 -4.64 -29.27
C ARG A 67 17.74 -4.55 -28.18
N VAL A 68 17.92 -3.66 -27.21
CA VAL A 68 16.94 -3.44 -26.12
C VAL A 68 15.65 -2.81 -26.67
N THR A 69 15.74 -1.94 -27.69
CA THR A 69 14.56 -1.33 -28.31
C THR A 69 13.79 -2.35 -29.15
N ALA A 70 14.49 -3.25 -29.84
CA ALA A 70 13.87 -4.34 -30.61
C ALA A 70 13.18 -5.37 -29.71
N ASP A 71 13.80 -5.74 -28.59
CA ASP A 71 13.23 -6.64 -27.60
C ASP A 71 13.41 -6.10 -26.16
N PRO A 72 12.44 -5.31 -25.67
CA PRO A 72 12.50 -4.77 -24.32
C PRO A 72 12.50 -5.86 -23.23
N ALA A 73 11.98 -7.07 -23.50
CA ALA A 73 11.90 -8.13 -22.51
C ALA A 73 13.27 -8.76 -22.21
N SER A 74 14.18 -8.80 -23.18
CA SER A 74 15.55 -9.31 -22.97
C SER A 74 16.55 -8.25 -22.52
N GLY A 75 16.14 -6.98 -22.42
CA GLY A 75 17.06 -5.86 -22.23
C GLY A 75 17.95 -5.95 -20.99
N MET A 76 17.43 -6.43 -19.86
CA MET A 76 18.22 -6.66 -18.65
C MET A 76 19.31 -7.71 -18.86
N PHE A 77 19.01 -8.79 -19.58
CA PHE A 77 19.98 -9.87 -19.85
C PHE A 77 21.05 -9.43 -20.87
N VAL A 78 20.66 -8.64 -21.89
CA VAL A 78 21.61 -8.04 -22.83
C VAL A 78 22.56 -7.08 -22.11
N PHE A 79 22.06 -6.31 -21.14
CA PHE A 79 22.86 -5.44 -20.29
C PHE A 79 23.82 -6.24 -19.38
N LEU A 80 23.34 -7.29 -18.71
CA LEU A 80 24.19 -8.13 -17.84
C LEU A 80 25.30 -8.86 -18.61
N ASN A 81 25.09 -9.18 -19.88
CA ASN A 81 26.11 -9.77 -20.76
C ASN A 81 27.33 -8.87 -21.01
N GLN A 82 27.26 -7.59 -20.64
CA GLN A 82 28.40 -6.66 -20.76
C GLN A 82 29.38 -6.76 -19.57
N PHE A 83 29.06 -7.58 -18.56
CA PHE A 83 29.84 -7.73 -17.35
C PHE A 83 30.43 -9.15 -17.24
N PRO A 84 31.60 -9.32 -16.60
CA PRO A 84 32.31 -10.60 -16.53
C PRO A 84 31.56 -11.71 -15.76
N LEU A 85 30.49 -11.38 -15.03
CA LEU A 85 29.65 -12.30 -14.25
C LEU A 85 28.23 -12.43 -14.84
N ALA A 86 28.10 -12.32 -16.16
CA ALA A 86 26.81 -12.30 -16.85
C ALA A 86 25.90 -13.50 -16.54
N LEU A 87 26.43 -14.72 -16.60
CA LEU A 87 25.66 -15.95 -16.38
C LEU A 87 25.10 -16.05 -14.94
N PRO A 88 25.92 -15.97 -13.86
CA PRO A 88 25.38 -16.02 -12.50
C PRO A 88 24.43 -14.85 -12.19
N MET A 89 24.69 -13.64 -12.71
CA MET A 89 23.79 -12.50 -12.53
C MET A 89 22.46 -12.67 -13.28
N SER A 90 22.48 -13.31 -14.45
CA SER A 90 21.26 -13.62 -15.21
C SER A 90 20.41 -14.67 -14.49
N ILE A 91 21.03 -15.71 -13.94
CA ILE A 91 20.34 -16.73 -13.13
C ILE A 91 19.73 -16.08 -11.88
N LEU A 92 20.49 -15.24 -11.18
CA LEU A 92 20.00 -14.49 -10.02
C LEU A 92 18.81 -13.60 -10.39
N THR A 93 18.92 -12.85 -11.50
CA THR A 93 17.85 -11.98 -12.00
C THR A 93 16.59 -12.77 -12.31
N LEU A 94 16.71 -13.93 -12.95
CA LEU A 94 15.59 -14.82 -13.25
C LEU A 94 14.95 -15.37 -11.96
N ALA A 95 15.75 -15.74 -10.97
CA ALA A 95 15.26 -16.21 -9.67
C ALA A 95 14.48 -15.09 -8.94
N VAL A 96 15.00 -13.86 -8.94
CA VAL A 96 14.34 -12.69 -8.37
C VAL A 96 13.01 -12.42 -9.08
N LEU A 97 13.02 -12.38 -10.43
CA LEU A 97 11.79 -12.23 -11.23
C LEU A 97 10.75 -13.30 -10.88
N TRP A 98 11.17 -14.56 -10.74
CA TRP A 98 10.28 -15.66 -10.39
C TRP A 98 9.68 -15.50 -8.99
N ILE A 99 10.48 -15.12 -7.98
CA ILE A 99 10.01 -14.86 -6.62
C ILE A 99 9.00 -13.71 -6.61
N PHE A 100 9.32 -12.58 -7.26
CA PHE A 100 8.41 -11.44 -7.35
C PHE A 100 7.12 -11.77 -8.10
N PHE A 101 7.20 -12.62 -9.13
CA PHE A 101 6.04 -13.10 -9.86
C PHE A 101 5.13 -13.96 -8.98
N VAL A 102 5.68 -14.95 -8.28
CA VAL A 102 4.92 -15.85 -7.40
C VAL A 102 4.31 -15.07 -6.22
N ALA A 103 5.10 -14.23 -5.56
CA ALA A 103 4.63 -13.41 -4.44
C ALA A 103 3.56 -12.39 -4.89
N GLY A 104 3.76 -11.76 -6.05
CA GLY A 104 2.80 -10.83 -6.64
C GLY A 104 1.49 -11.51 -7.05
N ALA A 105 1.57 -12.71 -7.62
CA ALA A 105 0.39 -13.49 -7.97
C ALA A 105 -0.40 -13.93 -6.73
N ASP A 106 0.26 -14.43 -5.69
CA ASP A 106 -0.39 -14.82 -4.43
C ASP A 106 -1.15 -13.65 -3.81
N ALA A 107 -0.47 -12.53 -3.58
CA ALA A 107 -1.10 -11.36 -2.99
C ALA A 107 -2.20 -10.79 -3.89
N GLY A 108 -2.06 -10.85 -5.22
CA GLY A 108 -3.11 -10.52 -6.18
C GLY A 108 -4.39 -11.33 -5.98
N THR A 109 -4.27 -12.66 -5.87
CA THR A 109 -5.44 -13.54 -5.66
C THR A 109 -6.13 -13.32 -4.32
N VAL A 110 -5.35 -12.97 -3.28
CA VAL A 110 -5.89 -12.62 -1.96
C VAL A 110 -6.73 -11.34 -2.06
N VAL A 111 -6.20 -10.28 -2.67
CA VAL A 111 -6.95 -9.01 -2.78
C VAL A 111 -8.21 -9.16 -3.62
N LEU A 112 -8.12 -9.80 -4.79
CA LEU A 112 -9.29 -10.04 -5.65
C LEU A 112 -10.34 -10.91 -4.95
N GLY A 113 -9.91 -11.95 -4.22
CA GLY A 113 -10.82 -12.80 -3.45
C GLY A 113 -11.50 -12.05 -2.30
N SER A 114 -10.80 -11.14 -1.62
CA SER A 114 -11.36 -10.35 -0.52
C SER A 114 -12.38 -9.34 -1.04
N MET A 115 -12.10 -8.69 -2.19
CA MET A 115 -13.04 -7.79 -2.85
C MET A 115 -14.30 -8.51 -3.34
N SER A 116 -14.15 -9.73 -3.85
CA SER A 116 -15.28 -10.52 -4.40
C SER A 116 -16.21 -11.09 -3.34
N THR A 117 -15.71 -11.30 -2.12
CA THR A 117 -16.47 -11.91 -1.01
C THR A 117 -17.00 -10.90 0.00
N GLY A 118 -16.68 -9.60 -0.17
CA GLY A 118 -17.01 -8.56 0.79
C GLY A 118 -16.46 -8.83 2.19
N GLY A 119 -15.39 -9.61 2.28
CA GLY A 119 -15.13 -10.48 3.43
C GLY A 119 -13.69 -10.47 3.97
N PRO A 120 -13.32 -11.53 4.73
CA PRO A 120 -12.17 -11.56 5.65
C PRO A 120 -10.82 -11.41 4.94
N GLN A 121 -9.79 -11.15 5.75
CA GLN A 121 -8.41 -10.90 5.28
C GLN A 121 -7.82 -12.01 4.44
N GLU A 122 -8.38 -13.22 4.53
CA GLU A 122 -7.94 -14.36 3.74
C GLU A 122 -9.13 -15.10 3.11
N PRO A 123 -9.30 -15.01 1.77
CA PRO A 123 -10.34 -15.71 1.04
C PRO A 123 -10.14 -17.23 1.05
N LYS A 124 -11.24 -17.99 0.93
CA LYS A 124 -11.20 -19.46 0.78
C LYS A 124 -10.31 -19.85 -0.39
N ARG A 125 -9.54 -20.95 -0.24
CA ARG A 125 -8.56 -21.43 -1.24
C ARG A 125 -9.13 -21.57 -2.66
N TRP A 126 -10.37 -22.04 -2.81
CA TRP A 126 -11.02 -22.17 -4.12
C TRP A 126 -11.25 -20.83 -4.83
N ILE A 127 -11.50 -19.75 -4.09
CA ILE A 127 -11.68 -18.40 -4.64
C ILE A 127 -10.33 -17.83 -5.09
N LYS A 128 -9.27 -18.07 -4.32
CA LYS A 128 -7.90 -17.72 -4.73
C LYS A 128 -7.51 -18.46 -6.01
N LEU A 129 -7.82 -19.75 -6.11
CA LEU A 129 -7.53 -20.57 -7.29
C LEU A 129 -8.31 -20.11 -8.53
N SER A 130 -9.59 -19.77 -8.40
CA SER A 130 -10.40 -19.29 -9.53
C SER A 130 -9.87 -17.96 -10.08
N TRP A 131 -9.50 -17.02 -9.20
CA TRP A 131 -8.90 -15.76 -9.62
C TRP A 131 -7.50 -15.94 -10.20
N GLY A 132 -6.68 -16.82 -9.60
CA GLY A 132 -5.36 -17.16 -10.14
C GLY A 132 -5.44 -17.73 -11.55
N LEU A 133 -6.37 -18.66 -11.79
CA LEU A 133 -6.60 -19.23 -13.11
C LEU A 133 -7.12 -18.18 -14.11
N ALA A 134 -8.03 -17.30 -13.69
CA ALA A 134 -8.53 -16.22 -14.54
C ALA A 134 -7.40 -15.24 -14.93
N MET A 135 -6.54 -14.85 -13.98
CA MET A 135 -5.38 -13.99 -14.25
C MET A 135 -4.40 -14.66 -15.22
N ALA A 136 -4.10 -15.95 -15.02
CA ALA A 136 -3.23 -16.72 -15.90
C ALA A 136 -3.82 -16.84 -17.32
N ALA A 137 -5.12 -17.09 -17.44
CA ALA A 137 -5.81 -17.17 -18.72
C ALA A 137 -5.78 -15.84 -19.47
N ILE A 138 -6.11 -14.73 -18.80
CA ILE A 138 -6.06 -13.39 -19.40
C ILE A 138 -4.64 -13.04 -19.85
N SER A 139 -3.64 -13.31 -19.00
CA SER A 139 -2.23 -13.10 -19.33
C SER A 139 -1.81 -13.91 -20.55
N GLY A 140 -2.14 -15.21 -20.59
CA GLY A 140 -1.84 -16.10 -21.72
C GLY A 140 -2.48 -15.61 -23.03
N ILE A 141 -3.75 -15.21 -22.99
CA ILE A 141 -4.45 -14.69 -24.18
C ILE A 141 -3.79 -13.41 -24.68
N LEU A 142 -3.45 -12.46 -23.80
CA LEU A 142 -2.82 -11.21 -24.21
C LEU A 142 -1.41 -11.42 -24.76
N LEU A 143 -0.64 -12.36 -24.18
CA LEU A 143 0.69 -12.72 -24.68
C LEU A 143 0.62 -13.29 -26.09
N VAL A 144 -0.32 -14.19 -26.37
CA VAL A 144 -0.52 -14.77 -27.71
C VAL A 144 -1.04 -13.73 -28.70
N ALA A 145 -1.88 -12.78 -28.27
CA ALA A 145 -2.48 -11.80 -29.16
C ALA A 145 -1.45 -10.82 -29.77
N ARG A 146 -0.73 -10.06 -28.94
CA ARG A 146 0.26 -9.07 -29.42
C ARG A 146 1.45 -8.89 -28.45
N GLY A 147 1.69 -9.87 -27.58
CA GLY A 147 2.75 -9.80 -26.58
C GLY A 147 2.67 -8.57 -25.67
N LEU A 148 3.81 -7.92 -25.45
CA LEU A 148 3.93 -6.74 -24.57
C LEU A 148 3.02 -5.58 -25.02
N GLY A 149 2.82 -5.40 -26.32
CA GLY A 149 1.96 -4.33 -26.85
C GLY A 149 0.49 -4.50 -26.45
N ALA A 150 -0.01 -5.74 -26.42
CA ALA A 150 -1.36 -6.04 -25.93
C ALA A 150 -1.48 -5.75 -24.42
N LEU A 151 -0.47 -6.14 -23.62
CA LEU A 151 -0.42 -5.84 -22.19
C LEU A 151 -0.48 -4.33 -21.91
N GLN A 152 0.32 -3.54 -22.63
CA GLN A 152 0.34 -2.08 -22.46
C GLN A 152 -1.00 -1.44 -22.85
N SER A 153 -1.59 -1.89 -23.96
CA SER A 153 -2.88 -1.38 -24.44
C SER A 153 -4.02 -1.72 -23.49
N ALA A 154 -4.06 -2.96 -23.00
CA ALA A 154 -5.05 -3.39 -22.00
C ALA A 154 -4.94 -2.56 -20.72
N SER A 155 -3.72 -2.30 -20.24
CA SER A 155 -3.51 -1.45 -19.06
C SER A 155 -4.05 -0.03 -19.25
N VAL A 156 -3.85 0.58 -20.42
CA VAL A 156 -4.43 1.90 -20.72
C VAL A 156 -5.95 1.84 -20.78
N LEU A 157 -6.51 0.83 -21.45
CA LEU A 157 -7.95 0.66 -21.60
C LEU A 157 -8.68 0.54 -20.25
N PHE A 158 -8.12 -0.23 -19.31
CA PHE A 158 -8.69 -0.39 -17.96
C PHE A 158 -8.31 0.75 -17.00
N GLY A 159 -7.16 1.39 -17.19
CA GLY A 159 -6.69 2.47 -16.32
C GLY A 159 -7.49 3.76 -16.45
N VAL A 160 -7.93 4.11 -17.66
CA VAL A 160 -8.73 5.33 -17.92
C VAL A 160 -10.06 5.37 -17.14
N PRO A 161 -10.96 4.35 -17.21
CA PRO A 161 -12.19 4.36 -16.42
C PRO A 161 -11.92 4.37 -14.92
N PHE A 162 -10.87 3.66 -14.48
CA PHE A 162 -10.48 3.64 -13.08
C PHE A 162 -9.95 5.01 -12.59
N ALA A 163 -9.35 5.80 -13.47
CA ALA A 163 -8.91 7.17 -13.14
C ALA A 163 -10.10 8.05 -12.70
N PHE A 164 -11.26 7.95 -13.36
CA PHE A 164 -12.46 8.67 -12.96
C PHE A 164 -12.96 8.25 -11.57
N ILE A 165 -12.92 6.94 -11.28
CA ILE A 165 -13.26 6.40 -9.95
C ILE A 165 -12.30 6.98 -8.91
N MET A 166 -10.99 7.03 -9.21
CA MET A 166 -9.99 7.61 -8.32
C MET A 166 -10.27 9.08 -8.01
N VAL A 167 -10.65 9.90 -8.99
CA VAL A 167 -11.04 11.31 -8.76
C VAL A 167 -12.25 11.38 -7.82
N ALA A 168 -13.27 10.56 -8.06
CA ALA A 168 -14.44 10.49 -7.17
C ALA A 168 -14.07 10.11 -5.74
N MET A 169 -13.13 9.16 -5.56
CA MET A 169 -12.61 8.78 -4.24
C MET A 169 -11.87 9.93 -3.56
N CYS A 170 -11.05 10.70 -4.29
CA CYS A 170 -10.38 11.87 -3.74
C CYS A 170 -11.38 12.94 -3.26
N VAL A 171 -12.45 13.19 -4.03
CA VAL A 171 -13.52 14.12 -3.66
C VAL A 171 -14.24 13.63 -2.41
N ALA A 172 -14.64 12.36 -2.36
CA ALA A 172 -15.30 11.76 -1.21
C ALA A 172 -14.42 11.82 0.06
N PHE A 173 -13.12 11.52 -0.07
CA PHE A 173 -12.17 11.61 1.02
C PHE A 173 -11.99 13.04 1.53
N TYR A 174 -11.88 14.02 0.63
CA TYR A 174 -11.81 15.44 1.00
C TYR A 174 -13.07 15.90 1.73
N MET A 175 -14.25 15.51 1.24
CA MET A 175 -15.52 15.81 1.90
C MET A 175 -15.58 15.21 3.31
N HIS A 176 -15.12 13.96 3.47
CA HIS A 176 -15.08 13.27 4.75
C HIS A 176 -14.16 13.97 5.77
N LEU A 177 -12.93 14.32 5.36
CA LEU A 177 -12.00 15.09 6.21
C LEU A 177 -12.58 16.45 6.61
N ARG A 178 -13.28 17.12 5.68
CA ARG A 178 -13.92 18.42 5.95
C ARG A 178 -15.12 18.29 6.90
N SER A 179 -15.86 17.18 6.88
CA SER A 179 -16.91 16.93 7.87
C SER A 179 -16.33 16.66 9.25
N GLU A 180 -15.27 15.85 9.36
CA GLU A 180 -14.61 15.58 10.64
C GLU A 180 -14.00 16.83 11.26
N ALA A 181 -13.31 17.66 10.46
CA ALA A 181 -12.73 18.91 10.94
C ALA A 181 -13.79 19.92 11.44
N ARG A 182 -15.00 19.88 10.86
CA ARG A 182 -16.13 20.72 11.32
C ARG A 182 -16.76 20.17 12.60
N GLY A 183 -16.98 18.86 12.70
CA GLY A 183 -17.49 18.22 13.92
C GLY A 183 -16.56 18.45 15.11
N ALA A 184 -15.27 18.19 14.95
CA ALA A 184 -14.27 18.40 16.00
C ALA A 184 -14.16 19.87 16.46
N ARG A 185 -14.47 20.83 15.59
CA ARG A 185 -14.50 22.25 15.96
C ARG A 185 -15.74 22.58 16.78
N GLN A 186 -16.88 22.01 16.41
CA GLN A 186 -18.14 22.23 17.12
C GLN A 186 -18.12 21.60 18.52
N ASP A 187 -17.60 20.38 18.66
CA ASP A 187 -17.40 19.73 19.97
C ASP A 187 -16.51 20.54 20.91
N ARG A 188 -15.54 21.30 20.35
CA ARG A 188 -14.66 22.18 21.11
C ARG A 188 -15.32 23.51 21.49
N GLU A 189 -16.21 24.02 20.65
CA GLU A 189 -17.00 25.24 20.92
C GLU A 189 -18.12 24.97 21.93
N ASP A 190 -18.70 23.76 21.93
CA ASP A 190 -19.75 23.30 22.85
C ASP A 190 -19.21 22.71 24.17
N ALA A 191 -17.89 22.55 24.28
CA ALA A 191 -17.25 22.12 25.52
C ALA A 191 -17.51 23.16 26.62
N PRO A 192 -18.05 22.76 27.81
CA PRO A 192 -18.32 23.70 28.88
C PRO A 192 -17.06 24.49 29.20
N LEU A 193 -17.15 25.82 29.16
CA LEU A 193 -16.10 26.71 29.62
C LEU A 193 -15.78 26.31 31.06
N ALA A 194 -14.72 25.54 31.27
CA ALA A 194 -14.23 25.23 32.61
C ALA A 194 -14.09 26.56 33.35
N PRO A 195 -14.62 26.70 34.58
CA PRO A 195 -14.58 27.95 35.29
C PRO A 195 -13.13 28.44 35.30
N ARG A 196 -12.88 29.60 34.71
CA ARG A 196 -11.63 30.32 34.91
C ARG A 196 -11.62 30.70 36.38
N THR A 197 -11.16 29.78 37.24
CA THR A 197 -10.79 30.11 38.59
C THR A 197 -9.68 31.14 38.45
N GLY A 198 -10.04 32.40 38.69
CA GLY A 198 -9.09 33.48 38.87
C GLY A 198 -8.31 33.21 40.15
N SER A 199 -7.36 32.29 40.11
CA SER A 199 -6.29 32.27 41.08
C SER A 199 -5.29 33.32 40.63
N THR A 200 -5.46 34.52 41.15
CA THR A 200 -4.37 35.48 41.34
C THR A 200 -3.13 34.69 41.76
N PRO A 201 -1.94 34.87 41.13
CA PRO A 201 -0.76 34.18 41.60
C PRO A 201 -0.44 34.73 43.00
N SER A 202 -0.78 33.97 44.03
CA SER A 202 -0.27 34.23 45.38
C SER A 202 1.24 34.01 45.31
N ALA A 203 1.98 35.10 45.49
CA ALA A 203 3.43 35.05 45.61
C ALA A 203 3.80 34.16 46.80
N GLY A 204 4.57 33.10 46.51
CA GLY A 204 5.16 32.25 47.54
C GLY A 204 4.55 30.85 47.60
N GLU A 205 4.87 30.01 46.62
CA GLU A 205 5.15 28.59 46.85
C GLU A 205 5.83 28.05 45.59
N ALA A 206 7.14 27.78 45.66
CA ALA A 206 7.81 27.05 44.59
C ALA A 206 7.41 25.58 44.70
N PRO A 207 6.96 24.90 43.62
CA PRO A 207 6.61 23.49 43.72
C PRO A 207 7.88 22.64 43.89
N PRO A 208 7.83 21.55 44.68
CA PRO A 208 8.96 20.64 44.78
C PRO A 208 9.13 19.91 43.44
N VAL A 209 10.36 19.89 42.92
CA VAL A 209 10.74 19.01 41.82
C VAL A 209 10.72 17.59 42.37
N THR A 210 9.63 16.87 42.16
CA THR A 210 9.56 15.43 42.42
C THR A 210 9.04 14.76 41.16
N GLY A 211 9.94 14.07 40.46
CA GLY A 211 9.61 13.27 39.30
C GLY A 211 8.57 12.23 39.67
N GLN A 212 7.44 12.24 38.98
CA GLN A 212 6.45 11.18 39.09
C GLN A 212 6.37 10.40 37.79
N ALA A 213 6.65 9.12 37.99
CA ALA A 213 6.50 8.02 37.06
C ALA A 213 5.11 7.99 36.42
N PHE A 214 5.09 7.47 35.20
CA PHE A 214 3.96 6.99 34.44
C PHE A 214 3.02 6.16 35.33
N THR A 215 1.91 6.74 35.79
CA THR A 215 0.80 6.01 36.40
C THR A 215 -0.20 5.62 35.31
N ALA A 216 -0.46 4.32 35.23
CA ALA A 216 -1.47 3.75 34.36
C ALA A 216 -2.86 4.29 34.72
N GLU A 217 -3.63 4.66 33.70
CA GLU A 217 -5.00 5.14 33.81
C GLU A 217 -5.91 3.98 34.27
N GLU A 218 -6.53 4.13 35.44
CA GLU A 218 -7.53 3.21 35.98
C GLU A 218 -8.89 3.45 35.28
N PRO A 219 -9.63 2.42 34.83
CA PRO A 219 -10.86 2.65 34.08
C PRO A 219 -12.01 3.09 34.99
N ALA A 220 -12.80 4.05 34.51
CA ALA A 220 -13.90 4.67 35.23
C ALA A 220 -14.96 3.65 35.73
N PRO A 221 -15.54 3.85 36.93
CA PRO A 221 -16.53 2.95 37.50
C PRO A 221 -17.91 3.24 36.89
N GLY A 222 -18.52 2.23 36.28
CA GLY A 222 -19.97 2.23 36.04
C GLY A 222 -20.40 2.03 34.59
N TYR A 223 -20.30 0.80 34.10
CA TYR A 223 -21.27 0.28 33.14
C TYR A 223 -21.27 -1.26 33.18
N ASN A 224 -22.00 -1.84 34.14
CA ASN A 224 -22.33 -3.27 34.09
C ASN A 224 -23.82 -3.47 34.38
N ARG A 225 -24.58 -3.74 33.31
CA ARG A 225 -25.93 -4.31 33.38
C ARG A 225 -26.19 -5.07 32.08
N GLN A 226 -25.98 -6.39 32.10
CA GLN A 226 -26.79 -7.30 31.30
C GLN A 226 -27.36 -8.37 32.24
N PRO A 227 -28.69 -8.56 32.28
CA PRO A 227 -29.35 -9.46 33.20
C PRO A 227 -29.20 -10.92 32.77
N GLY A 228 -29.20 -11.81 33.78
CA GLY A 228 -28.89 -13.22 33.65
C GLY A 228 -29.78 -14.00 32.70
N ILE A 229 -29.15 -14.95 31.99
CA ILE A 229 -29.81 -16.12 31.45
C ILE A 229 -29.48 -17.27 32.39
N GLU A 230 -30.48 -17.60 33.18
CA GLU A 230 -30.57 -18.68 34.14
C GLU A 230 -30.46 -20.04 33.41
N LYS A 231 -29.57 -20.92 33.89
CA LYS A 231 -29.53 -22.33 33.48
C LYS A 231 -30.58 -23.12 34.26
N PRO A 232 -31.41 -23.96 33.64
CA PRO A 232 -32.05 -25.05 34.35
C PRO A 232 -31.21 -26.33 34.19
N GLY A 233 -30.67 -26.82 35.30
CA GLY A 233 -30.26 -28.22 35.42
C GLY A 233 -31.48 -29.11 35.63
N ARG A 234 -31.46 -30.31 35.07
CA ARG A 234 -32.26 -31.44 35.56
C ARG A 234 -31.55 -32.78 35.31
N GLU A 235 -31.23 -33.40 36.43
CA GLU A 235 -31.16 -34.82 36.78
C GLU A 235 -31.51 -35.87 35.71
N GLY A 236 -30.59 -36.84 35.55
CA GLY A 236 -30.79 -38.24 35.96
C GLY A 236 -31.84 -39.09 35.23
N ARG A 237 -31.36 -39.98 34.35
CA ARG A 237 -31.60 -41.43 34.35
C ARG A 237 -30.63 -42.14 33.41
#